data_AF-A0A943FBK2-F1
#
_entry.id   AF-A0A943FBK2-F1
#
_cell.length_a   1.000
_cell.length_b   1.000
_cell.length_c   1.000
_cell.angle_alpha   90.00
_cell.angle_beta   90.00
_cell.angle_gamma   90.00
#
_symmetry.space_group_name_H-M   'P 1'
#
loop_
_entity.id
_entity.type
_entity.pdbx_description
1 polymer ?
#
loop_
_entity_poly.entity_id
_entity_poly.type
_entity_poly.pdbx_seq_one_letter_code
_entity_poly.pdbx_strand_id
1 'polypeptide(L)'
;MKNRKIWAAVLALCLMLAGCTAGTGGESAGEQEGQSASAAESQTGSEAEAPSEPETPALPELPEGPVTAADAEELSGYLELAMQRAEQPPAVEAAFLDSEADPEMTVRNLYYALLSEHPECKCAYDLAMERTGDGLYRITFSYMPYRTGDYPADFAGEEAGSFGELIALAQEHLDQAEIPVRVTDPSLTVDDLGRALQQVGGGYLLCQLSRDGTAITVTPQNGLTHQAALDRLAEIETLAQQIVEECVTDSMTLPEQAEALYTRLTDRVAYDFRYYTDPASMPYESTTAYGALKDDLAICGGYAQALQALYEQVGIPCLTVSGQWNGENHMWNLVWLDGEWRYCDATSDRGRSEFGFGCYRVTAENLWGHTWDQDWVARLTSGLKV
;
A
#
# COMPACT_ATOMS: atom_id res chain seq x y z
N MET A 1 48.71 -22.40 -11.34
CA MET A 1 48.26 -22.09 -9.97
C MET A 1 47.67 -20.67 -10.03
N LYS A 2 46.33 -20.57 -10.22
CA LYS A 2 45.28 -20.33 -9.19
C LYS A 2 45.26 -18.84 -8.76
N ASN A 3 44.18 -18.06 -8.72
CA ASN A 3 42.72 -18.13 -8.97
C ASN A 3 42.24 -16.63 -8.93
N ARG A 4 41.55 -16.02 -9.91
CA ARG A 4 40.08 -15.89 -10.11
C ARG A 4 39.17 -15.91 -8.87
N LYS A 5 38.42 -14.80 -8.64
CA LYS A 5 36.98 -14.63 -8.22
C LYS A 5 36.80 -13.19 -7.69
N ILE A 6 36.08 -12.25 -8.35
CA ILE A 6 34.61 -12.02 -8.50
C ILE A 6 33.93 -11.70 -7.16
N TRP A 7 33.24 -10.55 -7.07
CA TRP A 7 31.87 -10.23 -6.55
C TRP A 7 31.68 -8.70 -6.75
N ALA A 8 30.86 -8.15 -7.68
CA ALA A 8 29.43 -8.25 -7.97
C ALA A 8 28.53 -7.53 -6.93
N ALA A 9 27.75 -6.58 -7.45
CA ALA A 9 26.88 -5.62 -6.79
C ALA A 9 25.67 -6.26 -6.08
N VAL A 10 25.14 -5.56 -5.07
CA VAL A 10 23.83 -5.82 -4.48
C VAL A 10 22.93 -4.63 -4.81
N LEU A 11 22.13 -4.78 -5.86
CA LEU A 11 20.87 -4.05 -6.02
C LEU A 11 19.86 -4.74 -5.10
N ALA A 12 19.38 -4.05 -4.07
CA ALA A 12 18.22 -4.48 -3.31
C ALA A 12 16.99 -3.86 -3.97
N LEU A 13 16.37 -4.61 -4.89
CA LEU A 13 15.01 -4.37 -5.34
C LEU A 13 14.09 -5.02 -4.30
N CYS A 14 13.28 -4.22 -3.60
CA CYS A 14 12.28 -4.72 -2.66
C CYS A 14 11.15 -5.43 -3.41
N LEU A 15 11.36 -6.70 -3.73
CA LEU A 15 10.31 -7.69 -3.97
C LEU A 15 9.91 -8.25 -2.60
N MET A 16 8.77 -7.81 -2.07
CA MET A 16 8.18 -8.42 -0.88
C MET A 16 7.72 -9.84 -1.22
N LEU A 17 8.20 -10.79 -0.42
CA LEU A 17 7.97 -12.22 -0.48
C LEU A 17 6.70 -12.61 0.27
N ALA A 18 5.81 -13.35 -0.40
CA ALA A 18 4.99 -14.42 0.16
C ALA A 18 4.73 -15.35 -1.05
N GLY A 19 5.13 -16.62 -1.11
CA GLY A 19 5.08 -17.69 -0.12
C GLY A 19 4.45 -18.88 -0.85
N CYS A 20 5.26 -19.66 -1.56
CA CYS A 20 4.82 -20.80 -2.37
C CYS A 20 4.33 -21.98 -1.51
N THR A 21 3.22 -22.61 -1.90
CA THR A 21 3.12 -24.07 -1.94
C THR A 21 2.29 -24.51 -3.15
N ALA A 22 2.92 -25.23 -4.08
CA ALA A 22 2.26 -25.94 -5.16
C ALA A 22 1.71 -27.27 -4.63
N GLY A 23 0.39 -27.49 -4.76
CA GLY A 23 -0.27 -28.75 -4.52
C GLY A 23 -0.76 -29.35 -5.83
N THR A 24 -0.16 -30.46 -6.24
CA THR A 24 -0.56 -31.27 -7.39
C THR A 24 -1.74 -32.19 -7.05
N GLY A 25 -2.72 -32.27 -7.95
CA GLY A 25 -3.40 -33.52 -8.29
C GLY A 25 -4.91 -33.59 -8.00
N GLY A 26 -5.66 -34.04 -9.01
CA GLY A 26 -6.91 -34.78 -8.80
C GLY A 26 -8.10 -34.34 -9.64
N GLU A 27 -8.21 -34.86 -10.86
CA GLU A 27 -9.46 -34.92 -11.62
C GLU A 27 -10.59 -35.60 -10.84
N SER A 28 -11.82 -35.09 -10.95
CA SER A 28 -12.98 -35.93 -11.28
C SER A 28 -14.18 -35.09 -11.72
N ALA A 29 -14.70 -35.47 -12.88
CA ALA A 29 -15.96 -35.00 -13.46
C ALA A 29 -17.18 -35.34 -12.59
N GLY A 30 -18.20 -34.50 -12.68
CA GLY A 30 -19.53 -34.74 -12.15
C GLY A 30 -20.53 -33.78 -12.77
N GLU A 31 -21.13 -34.20 -13.88
CA GLU A 31 -22.38 -33.65 -14.40
C GLU A 31 -23.48 -33.77 -13.34
N GLN A 32 -24.27 -32.71 -13.12
CA GLN A 32 -25.71 -32.89 -12.98
C GLN A 32 -26.52 -31.61 -13.24
N GLU A 33 -27.36 -31.78 -14.26
CA GLU A 33 -28.61 -31.14 -14.63
C GLU A 33 -29.26 -30.14 -13.66
N GLY A 34 -29.74 -29.05 -14.26
CA GLY A 34 -30.62 -28.10 -13.62
C GLY A 34 -32.05 -28.62 -13.42
N GLN A 35 -32.76 -27.95 -12.51
CA GLN A 35 -34.22 -27.87 -12.53
C GLN A 35 -34.67 -26.57 -11.87
N SER A 36 -35.42 -25.79 -12.65
CA SER A 36 -36.21 -24.65 -12.24
C SER A 36 -37.43 -25.08 -11.42
N ALA A 37 -37.79 -24.34 -10.37
CA ALA A 37 -39.19 -24.11 -10.02
C ALA A 37 -39.31 -22.91 -9.06
N SER A 38 -40.14 -21.94 -9.45
CA SER A 38 -40.61 -20.84 -8.61
C SER A 38 -41.64 -21.32 -7.58
N ALA A 39 -41.65 -20.69 -6.40
CA ALA A 39 -42.88 -20.42 -5.67
C ALA A 39 -42.72 -19.13 -4.88
N ALA A 40 -43.56 -18.15 -5.20
CA ALA A 40 -43.75 -16.94 -4.43
C ALA A 40 -44.66 -17.25 -3.24
N GLU A 41 -44.22 -16.93 -2.03
CA GLU A 41 -45.11 -16.72 -0.89
C GLU A 41 -44.70 -15.50 -0.07
N SER A 42 -45.74 -14.89 0.48
CA SER A 42 -45.91 -13.50 0.88
C SER A 42 -45.28 -13.12 2.22
N GLN A 43 -44.84 -11.87 2.27
CA GLN A 43 -44.39 -11.11 3.44
C GLN A 43 -45.33 -11.21 4.64
N THR A 44 -44.75 -11.42 5.83
CA THR A 44 -45.23 -10.84 7.08
C THR A 44 -44.04 -10.16 7.76
N GLY A 45 -44.22 -8.89 8.11
CA GLY A 45 -43.17 -8.03 8.64
C GLY A 45 -42.72 -8.47 10.03
N SER A 46 -41.40 -8.55 10.19
CA SER A 46 -40.71 -8.45 11.47
C SER A 46 -39.82 -7.22 11.36
N GLU A 47 -40.02 -6.25 12.24
CA GLU A 47 -39.06 -5.16 12.45
C GLU A 47 -37.70 -5.81 12.77
N ALA A 48 -36.77 -5.69 11.83
CA ALA A 48 -35.39 -6.07 12.05
C ALA A 48 -34.78 -5.01 12.96
N GLU A 49 -34.56 -5.34 14.23
CA GLU A 49 -33.61 -4.62 15.06
C GLU A 49 -32.29 -4.57 14.29
N ALA A 50 -31.76 -3.36 14.09
CA ALA A 50 -30.43 -3.17 13.56
C ALA A 50 -29.46 -3.98 14.44
N PRO A 51 -28.60 -4.84 13.85
CA PRO A 51 -27.60 -5.54 14.63
C PRO A 51 -26.72 -4.48 15.30
N SER A 52 -26.76 -4.45 16.63
CA SER A 52 -25.81 -3.68 17.44
C SER A 52 -24.41 -4.10 17.01
N GLU A 53 -23.58 -3.13 16.61
CA GLU A 53 -22.16 -3.34 16.36
C GLU A 53 -21.57 -4.14 17.54
N PRO A 54 -20.76 -5.18 17.29
CA PRO A 54 -20.10 -5.88 18.38
C PRO A 54 -19.19 -4.89 19.08
N GLU A 55 -19.54 -4.48 20.30
CA GLU A 55 -18.66 -3.71 21.18
C GLU A 55 -17.38 -4.52 21.34
N THR A 56 -16.29 -4.04 20.72
CA THR A 56 -14.96 -4.61 20.94
C THR A 56 -14.67 -4.47 22.43
N PRO A 57 -14.35 -5.56 23.15
CA PRO A 57 -14.06 -5.49 24.57
C PRO A 57 -12.96 -4.46 24.84
N ALA A 58 -13.17 -3.59 25.82
CA ALA A 58 -12.15 -2.63 26.23
C ALA A 58 -10.87 -3.38 26.62
N LEU A 59 -9.72 -2.93 26.09
CA LEU A 59 -8.43 -3.52 26.42
C LEU A 59 -8.19 -3.46 27.94
N PRO A 60 -7.62 -4.52 28.55
CA PRO A 60 -7.29 -4.49 29.96
C PRO A 60 -6.34 -3.32 30.28
N GLU A 61 -6.40 -2.82 31.52
CA GLU A 61 -5.46 -1.78 31.96
C GLU A 61 -4.09 -2.40 32.22
N LEU A 62 -3.02 -1.64 31.94
CA LEU A 62 -1.68 -2.01 32.37
C LEU A 62 -1.60 -1.97 33.90
N PRO A 63 -0.89 -2.93 34.53
CA PRO A 63 -0.70 -2.91 35.98
C PRO A 63 0.01 -1.64 36.45
N GLU A 64 -0.45 -1.09 37.58
CA GLU A 64 0.25 0.01 38.24
C GLU A 64 1.49 -0.50 38.98
N GLY A 65 2.68 -0.06 38.55
CA GLY A 65 3.96 -0.36 39.19
C GLY A 65 4.70 -1.57 38.61
N PRO A 66 5.78 -2.02 39.26
CA PRO A 66 6.58 -3.13 38.75
C PRO A 66 5.82 -4.46 38.72
N VAL A 67 6.03 -5.24 37.68
CA VAL A 67 5.45 -6.58 37.50
C VAL A 67 6.53 -7.66 37.46
N THR A 68 6.16 -8.90 37.71
CA THR A 68 7.06 -10.06 37.53
C THR A 68 6.67 -10.77 36.23
N ALA A 69 7.65 -11.08 35.39
CA ALA A 69 7.49 -11.96 34.23
C ALA A 69 8.34 -13.21 34.44
N ALA A 70 7.68 -14.38 34.51
CA ALA A 70 8.32 -15.66 34.74
C ALA A 70 9.15 -16.13 33.52
N ASP A 71 8.70 -15.78 32.33
CA ASP A 71 9.31 -16.15 31.06
C ASP A 71 9.08 -15.10 29.96
N ALA A 72 9.56 -15.42 28.76
CA ALA A 72 9.46 -14.56 27.59
C ALA A 72 8.02 -14.36 27.10
N GLU A 73 7.12 -15.33 27.34
CA GLU A 73 5.72 -15.26 26.92
C GLU A 73 4.95 -14.25 27.79
N GLU A 74 5.11 -14.32 29.11
CA GLU A 74 4.54 -13.33 30.02
C GLU A 74 5.08 -11.92 29.76
N LEU A 75 6.39 -11.79 29.51
CA LEU A 75 6.97 -10.50 29.11
C LEU A 75 6.36 -10.00 27.80
N SER A 76 6.22 -10.86 26.80
CA SER A 76 5.61 -10.52 25.51
C SER A 76 4.18 -10.00 25.69
N GLY A 77 3.38 -10.61 26.57
CA GLY A 77 2.02 -10.15 26.85
C GLY A 77 1.96 -8.73 27.45
N TYR A 78 2.87 -8.36 28.35
CA TYR A 78 2.95 -6.98 28.85
C TYR A 78 3.37 -5.98 27.78
N LEU A 79 4.32 -6.36 26.92
CA LEU A 79 4.79 -5.54 25.81
C LEU A 79 3.68 -5.31 24.77
N GLU A 80 2.98 -6.38 24.40
CA GLU A 80 1.85 -6.33 23.46
C GLU A 80 0.74 -5.42 23.98
N LEU A 81 0.31 -5.60 25.24
CA LEU A 81 -0.74 -4.77 25.84
C LEU A 81 -0.34 -3.29 25.88
N ALA A 82 0.92 -3.00 26.21
CA ALA A 82 1.44 -1.64 26.20
C ALA A 82 1.45 -1.02 24.79
N MET A 83 1.85 -1.79 23.77
CA MET A 83 1.76 -1.35 22.38
C MET A 83 0.32 -1.06 21.93
N GLN A 84 -0.62 -1.96 22.21
CA GLN A 84 -2.03 -1.82 21.83
C GLN A 84 -2.69 -0.59 22.49
N ARG A 85 -2.25 -0.23 23.70
CA ARG A 85 -2.73 0.95 24.43
C ARG A 85 -1.96 2.23 24.10
N ALA A 86 -0.87 2.15 23.34
CA ALA A 86 0.09 3.24 23.14
C ALA A 86 0.62 3.84 24.46
N GLU A 87 0.86 2.98 25.46
CA GLU A 87 1.34 3.33 26.80
C GLU A 87 2.73 2.71 27.04
N GLN A 88 3.51 3.25 27.99
CA GLN A 88 4.80 2.63 28.35
C GLN A 88 4.58 1.35 29.16
N PRO A 89 5.33 0.26 28.90
CA PRO A 89 5.20 -0.97 29.68
C PRO A 89 5.67 -0.74 31.13
N PRO A 90 5.11 -1.49 32.11
CA PRO A 90 5.59 -1.44 33.48
C PRO A 90 7.05 -1.91 33.57
N ALA A 91 7.76 -1.48 34.62
CA ALA A 91 9.07 -2.05 34.93
C ALA A 91 8.92 -3.54 35.27
N VAL A 92 9.82 -4.40 34.79
CA VAL A 92 9.67 -5.85 34.89
C VAL A 92 10.80 -6.47 35.70
N GLU A 93 10.44 -7.26 36.70
CA GLU A 93 11.32 -8.27 37.29
C GLU A 93 11.27 -9.53 36.40
N ALA A 94 12.33 -9.73 35.62
CA ALA A 94 12.44 -10.82 34.64
C ALA A 94 13.72 -11.63 34.89
N ALA A 95 13.69 -12.52 35.88
CA ALA A 95 14.86 -13.30 36.28
C ALA A 95 15.41 -14.18 35.15
N PHE A 96 14.57 -14.59 34.20
CA PHE A 96 15.01 -15.37 33.05
C PHE A 96 15.97 -14.58 32.14
N LEU A 97 15.78 -13.25 32.03
CA LEU A 97 16.67 -12.38 31.25
C LEU A 97 18.08 -12.32 31.84
N ASP A 98 18.24 -12.44 33.15
CA ASP A 98 19.57 -12.46 33.79
C ASP A 98 20.40 -13.69 33.35
N SER A 99 19.75 -14.74 32.81
CA SER A 99 20.41 -15.93 32.28
C SER A 99 20.72 -15.87 30.78
N GLU A 100 20.18 -14.87 30.08
CA GLU A 100 20.41 -14.66 28.65
C GLU A 100 21.79 -14.06 28.39
N ALA A 101 22.44 -14.47 27.30
CA ALA A 101 23.74 -13.93 26.92
C ALA A 101 23.66 -12.45 26.50
N ASP A 102 22.53 -12.05 25.93
CA ASP A 102 22.22 -10.69 25.52
C ASP A 102 20.73 -10.40 25.78
N PRO A 103 20.39 -9.91 26.98
CA PRO A 103 19.01 -9.63 27.36
C PRO A 103 18.32 -8.60 26.45
N GLU A 104 19.07 -7.61 25.94
CA GLU A 104 18.53 -6.56 25.07
C GLU A 104 18.12 -7.15 23.72
N MET A 105 18.95 -8.01 23.14
CA MET A 105 18.61 -8.72 21.91
C MET A 105 17.40 -9.65 22.09
N THR A 106 17.29 -10.33 23.24
CA THR A 106 16.12 -11.17 23.53
C THR A 106 14.83 -10.35 23.55
N VAL A 107 14.80 -9.22 24.27
CA VAL A 107 13.64 -8.32 24.29
C VAL A 107 13.36 -7.71 22.90
N ARG A 108 14.41 -7.34 22.16
CA ARG A 108 14.27 -6.81 20.80
C ARG A 108 13.69 -7.84 19.82
N ASN A 109 14.01 -9.12 19.99
CA ASN A 109 13.41 -10.19 19.18
C ASN A 109 11.92 -10.36 19.51
N LEU A 110 11.52 -10.28 20.78
CA LEU A 110 10.09 -10.28 21.18
C LEU A 110 9.36 -9.10 20.57
N TYR A 111 9.94 -7.90 20.67
CA TYR A 111 9.41 -6.68 20.05
C TYR A 111 9.16 -6.86 18.55
N TYR A 112 10.12 -7.37 17.78
CA TYR A 112 9.93 -7.57 16.33
C TYR A 112 8.95 -8.69 16.01
N ALA A 113 8.86 -9.74 16.83
CA ALA A 113 7.84 -10.77 16.68
C ALA A 113 6.43 -10.16 16.85
N LEU A 114 6.23 -9.35 17.90
CA LEU A 114 4.99 -8.64 18.14
C LEU A 114 4.62 -7.70 16.98
N LEU A 115 5.56 -6.91 16.45
CA LEU A 115 5.27 -6.05 15.29
C LEU A 115 4.95 -6.82 14.00
N SER A 116 5.42 -8.07 13.89
CA SER A 116 5.09 -8.95 12.77
C SER A 116 3.72 -9.58 12.92
N GLU A 117 3.31 -9.91 14.14
CA GLU A 117 2.01 -10.52 14.45
C GLU A 117 0.89 -9.48 14.53
N HIS A 118 1.23 -8.27 14.99
CA HIS A 118 0.34 -7.13 15.24
C HIS A 118 0.81 -5.88 14.48
N PRO A 119 0.57 -5.79 13.15
CA PRO A 119 0.97 -4.63 12.36
C PRO A 119 0.38 -3.30 12.86
N GLU A 120 -0.75 -3.32 13.57
CA GLU A 120 -1.37 -2.17 14.24
C GLU A 120 -0.46 -1.52 15.29
N CYS A 121 0.47 -2.29 15.87
CA CYS A 121 1.42 -1.85 16.88
C CYS A 121 2.67 -1.16 16.30
N LYS A 122 2.84 -1.11 14.97
CA LYS A 122 4.02 -0.52 14.30
C LYS A 122 4.26 0.96 14.59
N CYS A 123 3.29 1.63 15.20
CA CYS A 123 3.48 2.97 15.72
C CYS A 123 4.45 3.05 16.90
N ALA A 124 4.65 1.97 17.65
CA ALA A 124 5.83 1.79 18.49
C ALA A 124 7.01 1.48 17.55
N TYR A 125 7.76 2.50 17.16
CA TYR A 125 8.77 2.40 16.09
C TYR A 125 10.20 2.13 16.60
N ASP A 126 10.40 2.25 17.90
CA ASP A 126 11.66 1.91 18.57
C ASP A 126 11.44 1.39 19.98
N LEU A 127 12.44 0.68 20.48
CA LEU A 127 12.51 0.20 21.86
C LEU A 127 13.90 0.46 22.43
N ALA A 128 13.93 0.95 23.67
CA ALA A 128 15.11 0.99 24.51
C ALA A 128 14.89 0.12 25.76
N MET A 129 15.97 -0.44 26.29
CA MET A 129 15.95 -1.22 27.52
C MET A 129 17.11 -0.79 28.42
N GLU A 130 16.82 -0.58 29.69
CA GLU A 130 17.82 -0.33 30.71
C GLU A 130 17.58 -1.19 31.96
N ARG A 131 18.65 -1.52 32.68
CA ARG A 131 18.58 -2.20 33.97
C ARG A 131 18.69 -1.16 35.09
N THR A 132 17.64 -1.04 35.87
CA THR A 132 17.52 -0.09 36.97
C THR A 132 18.33 -0.53 38.19
N GLY A 133 18.64 0.40 39.10
CA GLY A 133 19.50 0.14 40.27
C GLY A 133 18.89 -0.83 41.31
N ASP A 134 17.57 -0.99 41.28
CA ASP A 134 16.76 -1.95 42.05
C ASP A 134 16.63 -3.32 41.37
N GLY A 135 17.28 -3.52 40.22
CA GLY A 135 17.37 -4.81 39.54
C GLY A 135 16.24 -5.09 38.54
N LEU A 136 15.33 -4.14 38.33
CA LEU A 136 14.25 -4.25 37.34
C LEU A 136 14.73 -3.88 35.94
N TYR A 137 14.10 -4.46 34.93
CA TYR A 137 14.24 -4.04 33.54
C TYR A 137 13.20 -2.95 33.25
N ARG A 138 13.67 -1.77 32.83
CA ARG A 138 12.83 -0.72 32.28
C ARG A 138 12.92 -0.77 30.77
N ILE A 139 11.80 -1.11 30.15
CA ILE A 139 11.63 -1.10 28.70
C ILE A 139 10.87 0.18 28.35
N THR A 140 11.26 0.85 27.28
CA THR A 140 10.65 2.11 26.85
C THR A 140 10.44 2.08 25.35
N PHE A 141 9.20 2.27 24.92
CA PHE A 141 8.85 2.39 23.52
C PHE A 141 8.94 3.83 23.06
N SER A 142 9.38 4.04 21.83
CA SER A 142 9.20 5.31 21.12
C SER A 142 7.97 5.18 20.24
N TYR A 143 6.96 6.01 20.48
CA TYR A 143 5.72 6.02 19.72
C TYR A 143 5.69 7.17 18.72
N MET A 144 5.09 6.93 17.55
CA MET A 144 4.76 7.99 16.61
C MET A 144 3.76 8.96 17.28
N PRO A 145 4.01 10.29 17.26
CA PRO A 145 3.21 11.26 18.02
C PRO A 145 1.72 11.27 17.70
N TYR A 146 1.31 10.90 16.48
CA TYR A 146 -0.10 10.87 16.12
C TYR A 146 -0.91 9.82 16.90
N ARG A 147 -0.25 8.81 17.47
CA ARG A 147 -0.90 7.78 18.28
C ARG A 147 -1.07 8.17 19.73
N THR A 148 -0.10 8.88 20.31
CA THR A 148 -0.16 9.30 21.72
C THR A 148 -0.68 10.73 21.90
N GLY A 149 -0.68 11.53 20.84
CA GLY A 149 -0.93 12.97 20.88
C GLY A 149 0.31 13.81 21.22
N ASP A 150 1.46 13.18 21.49
CA ASP A 150 2.67 13.83 21.99
C ASP A 150 3.54 14.44 20.88
N TYR A 151 2.94 15.26 20.03
CA TYR A 151 3.71 16.06 19.08
C TYR A 151 4.59 17.07 19.85
N PRO A 152 5.82 17.36 19.37
CA PRO A 152 6.62 18.43 19.95
C PRO A 152 5.82 19.74 20.01
N ALA A 153 5.96 20.51 21.10
CA ALA A 153 5.14 21.70 21.34
C ALA A 153 5.22 22.74 20.21
N ASP A 154 6.39 22.84 19.57
CA ASP A 154 6.67 23.75 18.46
C ASP A 154 6.62 23.05 17.09
N PHE A 155 6.03 21.85 17.00
CA PHE A 155 5.98 21.08 15.75
C PHE A 155 5.08 21.77 14.72
N ALA A 156 5.71 22.24 13.63
CA ALA A 156 5.08 22.88 12.49
C ALA A 156 5.12 21.93 11.29
N GLY A 157 4.09 21.09 11.17
CA GLY A 157 3.83 20.26 9.99
C GLY A 157 2.38 20.42 9.55
N GLU A 158 2.12 20.20 8.27
CA GLU A 158 0.78 20.33 7.71
C GLU A 158 -0.10 19.16 8.15
N GLU A 159 -1.38 19.43 8.38
CA GLU A 159 -2.30 18.42 8.91
C GLU A 159 -2.79 17.48 7.82
N ALA A 160 -2.76 16.17 8.12
CA ALA A 160 -3.37 15.13 7.30
C ALA A 160 -4.19 14.20 8.18
N GLY A 161 -5.52 14.26 8.07
CA GLY A 161 -6.47 13.43 8.82
C GLY A 161 -6.99 12.24 8.03
N SER A 162 -6.60 12.10 6.77
CA SER A 162 -7.04 11.01 5.89
C SER A 162 -5.95 10.62 4.89
N PHE A 163 -6.09 9.45 4.26
CA PHE A 163 -5.19 9.02 3.20
C PHE A 163 -5.18 9.99 2.02
N GLY A 164 -6.34 10.55 1.66
CA GLY A 164 -6.46 11.53 0.58
C GLY A 164 -5.72 12.83 0.87
N GLU A 165 -5.83 13.35 2.09
CA GLU A 165 -5.09 14.54 2.52
C GLU A 165 -3.58 14.28 2.57
N LEU A 166 -3.16 13.10 3.02
CA LEU A 166 -1.75 12.71 3.03
C LEU A 166 -1.17 12.61 1.60
N ILE A 167 -1.92 12.00 0.68
CA ILE A 167 -1.54 11.89 -0.74
C ILE A 167 -1.42 13.28 -1.37
N ALA A 168 -2.41 14.15 -1.14
CA ALA A 168 -2.41 15.52 -1.66
C ALA A 168 -1.20 16.32 -1.13
N LEU A 169 -0.97 16.26 0.19
CA LEU A 169 0.18 16.92 0.82
C LEU A 169 1.51 16.45 0.23
N ALA A 170 1.67 15.14 0.03
CA ALA A 170 2.87 14.58 -0.57
C ALA A 170 3.05 15.05 -2.02
N GLN A 171 1.99 15.03 -2.82
CA GLN A 171 2.00 15.43 -4.22
C GLN A 171 2.34 16.92 -4.41
N GLU A 172 1.81 17.80 -3.54
CA GLU A 172 2.02 19.25 -3.60
C GLU A 172 3.45 19.67 -3.23
N HIS A 173 4.18 18.83 -2.49
CA HIS A 173 5.51 19.15 -1.95
C HIS A 173 6.61 18.17 -2.37
N LEU A 174 6.42 17.52 -3.53
CA LEU A 174 7.42 16.60 -4.10
C LEU A 174 8.78 17.25 -4.35
N ASP A 175 8.89 18.58 -4.36
CA ASP A 175 10.15 19.31 -4.49
C ASP A 175 11.03 19.27 -3.23
N GLN A 176 10.45 18.92 -2.07
CA GLN A 176 11.15 18.83 -0.79
C GLN A 176 11.64 17.40 -0.55
N ALA A 177 12.85 17.26 0.01
CA ALA A 177 13.38 15.95 0.41
C ALA A 177 12.69 15.37 1.66
N GLU A 178 12.12 16.25 2.48
CA GLU A 178 11.41 15.93 3.71
C GLU A 178 10.26 16.92 3.88
N ILE A 179 9.03 16.41 3.98
CA ILE A 179 7.79 17.19 4.08
C ILE A 179 7.25 17.00 5.51
N PRO A 180 7.32 18.00 6.39
CA PRO A 180 6.79 17.89 7.75
C PRO A 180 5.27 17.65 7.75
N VAL A 181 4.81 16.58 8.42
CA VAL A 181 3.40 16.19 8.45
C VAL A 181 2.90 15.94 9.89
N ARG A 182 1.72 16.46 10.19
CA ARG A 182 0.95 16.18 11.39
C ARG A 182 -0.22 15.26 11.03
N VAL A 183 -0.03 13.95 11.19
CA VAL A 183 -1.14 13.01 11.09
C VAL A 183 -2.08 13.24 12.28
N THR A 184 -3.37 13.44 12.00
CA THR A 184 -4.35 13.82 13.05
C THR A 184 -5.33 12.70 13.40
N ASP A 185 -5.48 11.68 12.56
CA ASP A 185 -6.33 10.54 12.83
C ASP A 185 -5.52 9.36 13.43
N PRO A 186 -5.70 9.06 14.73
CA PRO A 186 -4.99 7.98 15.41
C PRO A 186 -5.42 6.59 14.93
N SER A 187 -6.53 6.45 14.19
CA SER A 187 -6.96 5.16 13.67
C SER A 187 -6.13 4.67 12.48
N LEU A 188 -5.43 5.59 11.78
CA LEU A 188 -4.64 5.26 10.59
C LEU A 188 -3.44 4.39 10.95
N THR A 189 -3.31 3.24 10.31
CA THR A 189 -2.18 2.32 10.54
C THR A 189 -0.95 2.77 9.78
N VAL A 190 0.24 2.47 10.31
CA VAL A 190 1.52 2.83 9.66
C VAL A 190 1.63 2.20 8.28
N ASP A 191 1.18 0.95 8.12
CA ASP A 191 1.20 0.25 6.84
C ASP A 191 0.26 0.92 5.82
N ASP A 192 -0.95 1.28 6.23
CA ASP A 192 -1.92 1.94 5.34
C ASP A 192 -1.46 3.36 4.96
N LEU A 193 -0.84 4.12 5.89
CA LEU A 193 -0.20 5.40 5.57
C LEU A 193 0.92 5.21 4.53
N GLY A 194 1.76 4.19 4.71
CA GLY A 194 2.80 3.82 3.75
C GLY A 194 2.25 3.42 2.39
N ARG A 195 1.14 2.66 2.35
CA ARG A 195 0.46 2.26 1.10
C ARG A 195 -0.22 3.43 0.40
N ALA A 196 -0.76 4.40 1.15
CA ALA A 196 -1.30 5.63 0.58
C ALA A 196 -0.19 6.43 -0.13
N LEU A 197 0.97 6.61 0.51
CA LEU A 197 2.10 7.33 -0.08
C LEU A 197 2.68 6.67 -1.34
N GLN A 198 2.42 5.39 -1.60
CA GLN A 198 2.79 4.72 -2.85
C GLN A 198 1.98 5.21 -4.07
N GLN A 199 0.88 5.94 -3.85
CA GLN A 199 0.11 6.57 -4.94
C GLN A 199 0.83 7.79 -5.55
N VAL A 200 1.92 8.24 -4.94
CA VAL A 200 2.60 9.51 -5.27
C VAL A 200 3.98 9.25 -5.87
N GLY A 201 4.43 10.15 -6.75
CA GLY A 201 5.81 10.19 -7.23
C GLY A 201 6.11 9.36 -8.48
N GLY A 202 5.10 8.74 -9.11
CA GLY A 202 5.17 8.23 -10.48
C GLY A 202 6.31 7.24 -10.76
N GLY A 203 6.72 6.47 -9.75
CA GLY A 203 7.87 5.58 -9.80
C GLY A 203 9.22 6.27 -9.58
N TYR A 204 9.37 7.56 -9.93
CA TYR A 204 10.65 8.27 -9.85
C TYR A 204 10.96 8.88 -8.47
N LEU A 205 9.95 9.14 -7.65
CA LEU A 205 10.08 9.61 -6.27
C LEU A 205 9.36 8.64 -5.34
N LEU A 206 10.08 8.03 -4.41
CA LEU A 206 9.51 7.17 -3.38
C LEU A 206 9.18 8.02 -2.15
N CYS A 207 7.90 8.10 -1.81
CA CYS A 207 7.42 8.77 -0.62
C CYS A 207 7.23 7.77 0.52
N GLN A 208 7.83 8.03 1.69
CA GLN A 208 7.69 7.17 2.87
C GLN A 208 7.58 8.01 4.13
N LEU A 209 6.74 7.55 5.06
CA LEU A 209 6.67 8.14 6.39
C LEU A 209 8.02 7.98 7.11
N SER A 210 8.48 9.04 7.77
CA SER A 210 9.67 9.02 8.62
C SER A 210 9.48 8.02 9.76
N ARG A 211 10.60 7.57 10.35
CA ARG A 211 10.59 6.57 11.40
C ARG A 211 9.67 6.96 12.58
N ASP A 212 9.63 8.24 12.91
CA ASP A 212 8.82 8.80 13.99
C ASP A 212 7.43 9.29 13.56
N GLY A 213 7.06 9.16 12.28
CA GLY A 213 5.74 9.56 11.81
C GLY A 213 5.52 11.08 11.67
N THR A 214 6.58 11.89 11.71
CA THR A 214 6.49 13.36 11.70
C THR A 214 6.86 14.01 10.36
N ALA A 215 7.34 13.24 9.38
CA ALA A 215 7.62 13.75 8.05
C ALA A 215 7.37 12.70 6.98
N ILE A 216 7.17 13.13 5.74
CA ILE A 216 7.24 12.29 4.55
C ILE A 216 8.60 12.51 3.92
N THR A 217 9.40 11.46 3.86
CA THR A 217 10.68 11.45 3.16
C THR A 217 10.46 11.18 1.68
N VAL A 218 11.14 11.94 0.81
CA VAL A 218 11.03 11.85 -0.64
C VAL A 218 12.37 11.42 -1.21
N THR A 219 12.45 10.19 -1.72
CA THR A 219 13.70 9.58 -2.17
C THR A 219 13.70 9.32 -3.68
N PRO A 220 14.60 9.95 -4.47
CA PRO A 220 14.71 9.69 -5.90
C PRO A 220 15.08 8.25 -6.23
N GLN A 221 14.45 7.71 -7.27
CA GLN A 221 14.63 6.34 -7.76
C GLN A 221 15.48 6.29 -9.03
N ASN A 222 15.83 5.08 -9.47
CA ASN A 222 16.60 4.83 -10.70
C ASN A 222 17.97 5.56 -10.77
N GLY A 223 18.56 5.87 -9.62
CA GLY A 223 19.83 6.60 -9.54
C GLY A 223 19.75 8.06 -10.02
N LEU A 224 18.53 8.62 -10.12
CA LEU A 224 18.33 10.02 -10.47
C LEU A 224 18.67 10.95 -9.31
N THR A 225 18.94 12.21 -9.66
CA THR A 225 18.86 13.30 -8.67
C THR A 225 17.41 13.68 -8.46
N HIS A 226 17.12 14.36 -7.35
CA HIS A 226 15.77 14.87 -7.07
C HIS A 226 15.22 15.74 -8.21
N GLN A 227 16.02 16.69 -8.69
CA GLN A 227 15.62 17.54 -9.82
C GLN A 227 15.33 16.73 -11.08
N ALA A 228 16.18 15.74 -11.41
CA ALA A 228 15.97 14.92 -12.60
C ALA A 228 14.72 14.03 -12.49
N ALA A 229 14.35 13.60 -11.29
CA ALA A 229 13.10 12.89 -11.05
C ALA A 229 11.88 13.81 -11.23
N LEU A 230 11.94 15.06 -10.72
CA LEU A 230 10.89 16.07 -10.95
C LEU A 230 10.75 16.42 -12.43
N ASP A 231 11.87 16.63 -13.13
CA ASP A 231 11.88 16.91 -14.58
C ASP A 231 11.21 15.77 -15.36
N ARG A 232 11.40 14.52 -14.90
CA ARG A 232 10.79 13.34 -15.51
C ARG A 232 9.29 13.25 -15.26
N LEU A 233 8.81 13.61 -14.07
CA LEU A 233 7.38 13.71 -13.77
C LEU A 233 6.71 14.80 -14.61
N ALA A 234 7.33 15.97 -14.74
CA ALA A 234 6.83 17.05 -15.60
C ALA A 234 6.80 16.65 -17.09
N GLU A 235 7.76 15.84 -17.54
CA GLU A 235 7.75 15.29 -18.91
C GLU A 235 6.59 14.32 -19.13
N ILE A 236 6.28 13.46 -18.14
CA ILE A 236 5.10 12.58 -18.17
C ILE A 236 3.81 13.39 -18.29
N GLU A 237 3.65 14.43 -17.48
CA GLU A 237 2.47 15.31 -17.53
C GLU A 237 2.33 15.97 -18.91
N THR A 238 3.43 16.46 -19.47
CA THR A 238 3.45 17.06 -20.82
C THR A 238 3.05 16.05 -21.90
N LEU A 239 3.55 14.81 -21.83
CA LEU A 239 3.18 13.74 -22.77
C LEU A 239 1.71 13.33 -22.63
N ALA A 240 1.22 13.22 -21.40
CA ALA A 240 -0.18 12.92 -21.13
C ALA A 240 -1.09 14.01 -21.72
N GLN A 241 -0.76 15.29 -21.51
CA GLN A 241 -1.50 16.41 -22.07
C GLN A 241 -1.54 16.37 -23.60
N GLN A 242 -0.41 16.09 -24.27
CA GLN A 242 -0.37 15.96 -25.73
C GLN A 242 -1.29 14.86 -26.24
N ILE A 243 -1.31 13.70 -25.57
CA ILE A 243 -2.18 12.59 -25.96
C ILE A 243 -3.66 12.94 -25.76
N VAL A 244 -3.98 13.67 -24.69
CA VAL A 244 -5.34 14.19 -24.45
C VAL A 244 -5.75 15.13 -25.58
N GLU A 245 -4.91 16.08 -25.97
CA GLU A 245 -5.19 17.00 -27.10
C GLU A 245 -5.37 16.27 -28.44
N GLU A 246 -4.72 15.12 -28.64
CA GLU A 246 -4.89 14.29 -29.84
C GLU A 246 -6.18 13.47 -29.84
N CYS A 247 -6.62 12.99 -28.68
CA CYS A 247 -7.69 11.98 -28.58
C CYS A 247 -9.03 12.56 -28.13
N VAL A 248 -9.02 13.66 -27.40
CA VAL A 248 -10.19 14.25 -26.75
C VAL A 248 -10.63 15.52 -27.49
N THR A 249 -11.96 15.70 -27.59
CA THR A 249 -12.57 16.91 -28.14
C THR A 249 -13.54 17.51 -27.13
N ASP A 250 -13.76 18.83 -27.21
CA ASP A 250 -14.69 19.56 -26.32
C ASP A 250 -16.13 19.02 -26.34
N SER A 251 -16.51 18.29 -27.39
CA SER A 251 -17.84 17.67 -27.52
C SER A 251 -17.98 16.34 -26.79
N MET A 252 -16.88 15.70 -26.39
CA MET A 252 -16.91 14.41 -25.71
C MET A 252 -17.31 14.56 -24.25
N THR A 253 -18.22 13.70 -23.81
CA THR A 253 -18.54 13.48 -22.40
C THR A 253 -17.37 12.81 -21.67
N LEU A 254 -17.28 12.96 -20.35
CA LEU A 254 -16.23 12.32 -19.53
C LEU A 254 -16.05 10.82 -19.81
N PRO A 255 -17.11 9.99 -19.92
CA PRO A 255 -16.96 8.58 -20.29
C PRO A 255 -16.40 8.36 -21.70
N GLU A 256 -16.76 9.21 -22.67
CA GLU A 256 -16.21 9.14 -24.03
C GLU A 256 -14.72 9.54 -24.05
N GLN A 257 -14.34 10.54 -23.25
CA GLN A 257 -12.94 10.93 -23.08
C GLN A 257 -12.13 9.79 -22.45
N ALA A 258 -12.64 9.18 -21.38
CA ALA A 258 -12.03 8.03 -20.72
C ALA A 258 -11.81 6.87 -21.71
N GLU A 259 -12.83 6.52 -22.49
CA GLU A 259 -12.75 5.42 -23.44
C GLU A 259 -11.78 5.70 -24.59
N ALA A 260 -11.74 6.94 -25.10
CA ALA A 260 -10.79 7.35 -26.13
C ALA A 260 -9.34 7.24 -25.64
N LEU A 261 -9.05 7.69 -24.42
CA LEU A 261 -7.72 7.61 -23.81
C LEU A 261 -7.32 6.17 -23.48
N TYR A 262 -8.24 5.37 -22.93
CA TYR A 262 -8.02 3.94 -22.68
C TYR A 262 -7.69 3.21 -23.98
N THR A 263 -8.48 3.45 -25.04
CA THR A 263 -8.27 2.88 -26.37
C THR A 263 -6.91 3.28 -26.94
N ARG A 264 -6.54 4.57 -26.85
CA ARG A 264 -5.24 5.05 -27.31
C ARG A 264 -4.08 4.36 -26.60
N LEU A 265 -4.20 4.10 -25.30
CA LEU A 265 -3.18 3.41 -24.52
C LEU A 265 -3.09 1.93 -24.91
N THR A 266 -4.23 1.22 -24.95
CA THR A 266 -4.28 -0.23 -25.24
C THR A 266 -3.82 -0.57 -26.65
N ASP A 267 -4.00 0.33 -27.62
CA ASP A 267 -3.69 0.05 -29.03
C ASP A 267 -2.25 0.33 -29.42
N ARG A 268 -1.57 1.18 -28.66
CA ARG A 268 -0.29 1.74 -29.05
C ARG A 268 0.86 1.21 -28.22
N VAL A 269 0.63 1.02 -26.93
CA VAL A 269 1.67 0.52 -26.04
C VAL A 269 1.80 -0.98 -26.21
N ALA A 270 3.02 -1.43 -26.48
CA ALA A 270 3.40 -2.84 -26.48
C ALA A 270 3.82 -3.31 -25.08
N TYR A 271 3.60 -4.59 -24.80
CA TYR A 271 4.07 -5.18 -23.54
C TYR A 271 5.56 -5.52 -23.59
N ASP A 272 6.31 -5.12 -22.57
CA ASP A 272 7.75 -5.43 -22.48
C ASP A 272 7.98 -6.86 -21.97
N PHE A 273 8.01 -7.82 -22.89
CA PHE A 273 8.24 -9.23 -22.57
C PHE A 273 9.64 -9.57 -22.03
N ARG A 274 10.57 -8.59 -21.98
CA ARG A 274 11.84 -8.78 -21.25
C ARG A 274 11.58 -9.05 -19.77
N TYR A 275 10.45 -8.60 -19.23
CA TYR A 275 10.00 -8.95 -17.89
C TYR A 275 10.00 -10.46 -17.59
N TYR A 276 9.71 -11.30 -18.57
CA TYR A 276 9.70 -12.76 -18.39
C TYR A 276 10.99 -13.43 -18.85
N THR A 277 11.75 -12.78 -19.74
CA THR A 277 12.82 -13.44 -20.50
C THR A 277 14.21 -12.94 -20.13
N ASP A 278 14.35 -11.65 -19.85
CA ASP A 278 15.60 -11.00 -19.47
C ASP A 278 15.33 -9.70 -18.66
N PRO A 279 14.87 -9.81 -17.41
CA PRO A 279 14.50 -8.63 -16.60
C PRO A 279 15.67 -7.66 -16.39
N ALA A 280 16.91 -8.16 -16.43
CA ALA A 280 18.11 -7.35 -16.22
C ALA A 280 18.40 -6.38 -17.38
N SER A 281 17.85 -6.61 -18.58
CA SER A 281 17.96 -5.70 -19.73
C SER A 281 16.70 -4.88 -19.99
N MET A 282 15.67 -5.04 -19.16
CA MET A 282 14.46 -4.25 -19.23
C MET A 282 14.76 -2.81 -18.77
N PRO A 283 14.45 -1.77 -19.57
CA PRO A 283 14.55 -0.39 -19.16
C PRO A 283 13.73 -0.14 -17.91
N TYR A 284 14.23 0.72 -17.04
CA TYR A 284 13.47 1.15 -15.88
C TYR A 284 12.18 1.86 -16.31
N GLU A 285 12.24 2.63 -17.40
CA GLU A 285 11.12 3.36 -17.97
C GLU A 285 9.92 2.44 -18.29
N SER A 286 10.15 1.17 -18.65
CA SER A 286 9.10 0.18 -18.91
C SER A 286 8.20 -0.07 -17.68
N THR A 287 8.66 0.26 -16.47
CA THR A 287 7.85 0.12 -15.24
C THR A 287 7.06 1.38 -14.87
N THR A 288 7.19 2.46 -15.66
CA THR A 288 6.64 3.79 -15.35
C THR A 288 5.75 4.31 -16.46
N ALA A 289 4.95 5.34 -16.17
CA ALA A 289 4.16 6.04 -17.19
C ALA A 289 5.02 6.53 -18.37
N TYR A 290 6.29 6.86 -18.13
CA TYR A 290 7.18 7.35 -19.18
C TYR A 290 7.36 6.32 -20.31
N GLY A 291 7.65 5.05 -20.00
CA GLY A 291 7.83 4.03 -21.04
C GLY A 291 6.57 3.83 -21.88
N ALA A 292 5.39 3.86 -21.23
CA ALA A 292 4.12 3.75 -21.93
C ALA A 292 3.82 4.98 -22.81
N LEU A 293 3.95 6.20 -22.29
CA LEU A 293 3.56 7.42 -23.02
C LEU A 293 4.61 7.90 -24.03
N LYS A 294 5.90 7.62 -23.78
CA LYS A 294 7.02 8.08 -24.62
C LYS A 294 7.51 7.01 -25.59
N ASP A 295 7.75 5.80 -25.08
CA ASP A 295 8.43 4.73 -25.81
C ASP A 295 7.44 3.72 -26.42
N ASP A 296 6.13 3.90 -26.18
CA ASP A 296 5.07 2.96 -26.53
C ASP A 296 5.40 1.52 -26.05
N LEU A 297 6.08 1.38 -24.91
CA LEU A 297 6.55 0.09 -24.39
C LEU A 297 6.56 0.08 -22.85
N ALA A 298 5.79 -0.83 -22.25
CA ALA A 298 5.69 -0.93 -20.79
C ALA A 298 5.31 -2.33 -20.29
N ILE A 299 5.50 -2.56 -19.00
CA ILE A 299 4.83 -3.63 -18.23
C ILE A 299 3.64 -3.05 -17.46
N CYS A 300 2.93 -3.89 -16.71
CA CYS A 300 1.70 -3.52 -16.00
C CYS A 300 1.79 -2.21 -15.19
N GLY A 301 2.87 -2.00 -14.44
CA GLY A 301 3.09 -0.75 -13.71
C GLY A 301 3.12 0.49 -14.60
N GLY A 302 3.75 0.40 -15.78
CA GLY A 302 3.82 1.51 -16.72
C GLY A 302 2.48 1.79 -17.40
N TYR A 303 1.70 0.75 -17.73
CA TYR A 303 0.32 0.93 -18.21
C TYR A 303 -0.56 1.59 -17.14
N ALA A 304 -0.51 1.12 -15.90
CA ALA A 304 -1.37 1.62 -14.84
C ALA A 304 -1.07 3.09 -14.49
N GLN A 305 0.21 3.46 -14.40
CA GLN A 305 0.62 4.84 -14.16
C GLN A 305 0.34 5.75 -15.36
N ALA A 306 0.47 5.25 -16.59
CA ALA A 306 0.11 6.02 -17.78
C ALA A 306 -1.39 6.30 -17.84
N LEU A 307 -2.23 5.31 -17.51
CA LEU A 307 -3.68 5.51 -17.45
C LEU A 307 -4.06 6.52 -16.36
N GLN A 308 -3.42 6.45 -15.20
CA GLN A 308 -3.57 7.44 -14.14
C GLN A 308 -3.25 8.85 -14.64
N ALA A 309 -2.06 9.06 -15.22
CA ALA A 309 -1.64 10.35 -15.75
C ALA A 309 -2.63 10.87 -16.82
N LEU A 310 -3.10 10.03 -17.75
CA LEU A 310 -4.06 10.43 -18.78
C LEU A 310 -5.42 10.84 -18.19
N TYR A 311 -5.91 10.12 -17.18
CA TYR A 311 -7.22 10.35 -16.58
C TYR A 311 -7.23 11.59 -15.70
N GLU A 312 -6.14 11.84 -14.96
CA GLU A 312 -5.99 13.05 -14.16
C GLU A 312 -6.01 14.32 -15.03
N GLN A 313 -5.46 14.29 -16.25
CA GLN A 313 -5.51 15.42 -17.19
C GLN A 313 -6.93 15.83 -17.59
N VAL A 314 -7.89 14.90 -17.57
CA VAL A 314 -9.30 15.17 -17.86
C VAL A 314 -10.17 15.23 -16.61
N GLY A 315 -9.55 15.23 -15.42
CA GLY A 315 -10.23 15.37 -14.14
C GLY A 315 -10.97 14.11 -13.69
N ILE A 316 -10.52 12.92 -14.11
CA ILE A 316 -11.04 11.64 -13.63
C ILE A 316 -10.12 11.13 -12.51
N PRO A 317 -10.62 11.04 -11.26
CA PRO A 317 -9.85 10.44 -10.17
C PRO A 317 -9.47 9.00 -10.50
N CYS A 318 -8.17 8.72 -10.45
CA CYS A 318 -7.58 7.46 -10.84
C CYS A 318 -6.47 7.07 -9.85
N LEU A 319 -6.59 5.89 -9.27
CA LEU A 319 -5.62 5.32 -8.34
C LEU A 319 -5.00 4.07 -8.94
N THR A 320 -3.77 3.77 -8.56
CA THR A 320 -3.16 2.48 -8.88
C THR A 320 -3.52 1.45 -7.82
N VAL A 321 -3.81 0.23 -8.27
CA VAL A 321 -4.09 -0.93 -7.42
C VAL A 321 -3.02 -1.97 -7.70
N SER A 322 -2.39 -2.46 -6.63
CA SER A 322 -1.43 -3.56 -6.69
C SER A 322 -2.04 -4.83 -6.12
N GLY A 323 -1.77 -5.95 -6.76
CA GLY A 323 -2.23 -7.26 -6.33
C GLY A 323 -1.63 -8.34 -7.20
N GLN A 324 -2.41 -9.37 -7.50
CA GLN A 324 -2.01 -10.43 -8.40
C GLN A 324 -3.02 -10.60 -9.53
N TRP A 325 -2.52 -11.01 -10.69
CA TRP A 325 -3.31 -11.54 -11.79
C TRP A 325 -2.83 -12.95 -12.10
N ASN A 326 -3.72 -13.94 -11.94
CA ASN A 326 -3.40 -15.37 -12.09
C ASN A 326 -2.17 -15.83 -11.27
N GLY A 327 -1.96 -15.23 -10.09
CA GLY A 327 -0.84 -15.54 -9.19
C GLY A 327 0.48 -14.83 -9.50
N GLU A 328 0.50 -13.94 -10.50
CA GLU A 328 1.64 -13.06 -10.78
C GLU A 328 1.38 -11.65 -10.25
N ASN A 329 2.40 -10.99 -9.70
CA ASN A 329 2.29 -9.59 -9.27
C ASN A 329 1.84 -8.71 -10.44
N HIS A 330 0.79 -7.92 -10.20
CA HIS A 330 0.15 -7.11 -11.23
C HIS A 330 -0.30 -5.77 -10.67
N MET A 331 -0.40 -4.78 -11.56
CA MET A 331 -0.87 -3.43 -11.25
C MET A 331 -1.86 -2.96 -12.30
N TRP A 332 -2.97 -2.38 -11.85
CA TRP A 332 -4.05 -1.83 -12.67
C TRP A 332 -4.64 -0.60 -11.97
N ASN A 333 -5.82 -0.13 -12.38
CA ASN A 333 -6.40 1.10 -11.87
C ASN A 333 -7.78 0.92 -11.23
N LEU A 334 -8.04 1.75 -10.23
CA LEU A 334 -9.37 2.08 -9.73
C LEU A 334 -9.71 3.50 -10.17
N VAL A 335 -10.82 3.68 -10.88
CA VAL A 335 -11.20 4.94 -11.53
C VAL A 335 -12.59 5.36 -11.08
N TRP A 336 -12.79 6.64 -10.85
CA TRP A 336 -14.12 7.18 -10.54
C TRP A 336 -14.82 7.61 -11.82
N LEU A 337 -15.76 6.79 -12.28
CA LEU A 337 -16.53 7.03 -13.50
C LEU A 337 -18.00 6.73 -13.24
N ASP A 338 -18.89 7.54 -13.81
CA ASP A 338 -20.34 7.43 -13.67
C ASP A 338 -20.86 7.47 -12.22
N GLY A 339 -20.14 8.18 -11.34
CA GLY A 339 -20.52 8.35 -9.94
C GLY A 339 -20.17 7.16 -9.04
N GLU A 340 -19.28 6.28 -9.50
CA GLU A 340 -18.87 5.10 -8.76
C GLU A 340 -17.44 4.66 -9.10
N TRP A 341 -16.80 3.97 -8.16
CA TRP A 341 -15.49 3.37 -8.40
C TRP A 341 -15.62 2.14 -9.30
N ARG A 342 -14.73 2.08 -10.30
CA ARG A 342 -14.63 1.01 -11.30
C ARG A 342 -13.18 0.60 -11.50
N TYR A 343 -12.97 -0.63 -11.94
CA TYR A 343 -11.64 -1.13 -12.26
C TYR A 343 -11.36 -1.06 -13.75
N CYS A 344 -10.11 -0.71 -14.07
CA CYS A 344 -9.57 -0.65 -15.41
C CYS A 344 -8.21 -1.34 -15.46
N ASP A 345 -8.00 -2.31 -16.35
CA ASP A 345 -6.68 -2.92 -16.62
C ASP A 345 -6.33 -2.85 -18.11
N ALA A 346 -5.68 -1.74 -18.48
CA ALA A 346 -5.21 -1.50 -19.84
C ALA A 346 -4.16 -2.53 -20.30
N THR A 347 -3.45 -3.17 -19.36
CA THR A 347 -2.45 -4.20 -19.70
C THR A 347 -3.13 -5.45 -20.24
N SER A 348 -4.18 -5.89 -19.57
CA SER A 348 -4.98 -7.06 -19.96
C SER A 348 -5.81 -6.80 -21.22
N ASP A 349 -6.18 -5.54 -21.46
CA ASP A 349 -6.94 -5.13 -22.66
C ASP A 349 -6.06 -4.64 -23.84
N ARG A 350 -4.74 -4.77 -23.73
CA ARG A 350 -3.79 -4.51 -24.82
C ARG A 350 -4.24 -5.11 -26.15
N GLY A 351 -4.40 -4.27 -27.17
CA GLY A 351 -4.77 -4.67 -28.53
C GLY A 351 -6.19 -5.24 -28.66
N ARG A 352 -7.08 -4.96 -27.70
CA ARG A 352 -8.46 -5.47 -27.69
C ARG A 352 -9.52 -4.49 -28.17
N SER A 353 -9.16 -3.27 -28.59
CA SER A 353 -10.14 -2.24 -28.98
C SER A 353 -11.14 -2.70 -30.06
N GLU A 354 -10.68 -3.44 -31.06
CA GLU A 354 -11.54 -4.00 -32.12
C GLU A 354 -12.45 -5.15 -31.66
N PHE A 355 -12.15 -5.77 -30.51
CA PHE A 355 -12.83 -6.97 -29.99
C PHE A 355 -13.71 -6.67 -28.76
N GLY A 356 -13.65 -5.45 -28.24
CA GLY A 356 -14.26 -5.05 -26.98
C GLY A 356 -13.34 -5.33 -25.78
N PHE A 357 -13.36 -4.41 -24.83
CA PHE A 357 -12.60 -4.48 -23.59
C PHE A 357 -13.25 -5.43 -22.58
N GLY A 358 -12.43 -6.21 -21.87
CA GLY A 358 -12.86 -7.15 -20.84
C GLY A 358 -12.55 -6.69 -19.43
N CYS A 359 -11.65 -5.72 -19.27
CA CYS A 359 -11.22 -5.18 -17.98
C CYS A 359 -11.39 -3.66 -17.92
N TYR A 360 -12.30 -3.07 -18.73
CA TYR A 360 -12.58 -1.64 -18.74
C TYR A 360 -13.89 -1.32 -18.02
N ARG A 361 -13.84 -0.41 -17.04
CA ARG A 361 -15.00 0.03 -16.23
C ARG A 361 -15.78 -1.12 -15.58
N VAL A 362 -15.08 -2.14 -15.10
CA VAL A 362 -15.70 -3.33 -14.48
C VAL A 362 -15.84 -3.17 -12.97
N THR A 363 -16.77 -3.91 -12.37
CA THR A 363 -16.86 -4.06 -10.90
C THR A 363 -15.82 -5.06 -10.40
N ALA A 364 -15.57 -5.09 -9.08
CA ALA A 364 -14.64 -6.06 -8.47
C ALA A 364 -14.98 -7.51 -8.84
N GLU A 365 -16.28 -7.86 -8.80
CA GLU A 365 -16.80 -9.20 -9.15
C GLU A 365 -16.54 -9.60 -10.60
N ASN A 366 -16.38 -8.61 -11.49
CA ASN A 366 -16.18 -8.80 -12.92
C ASN A 366 -14.70 -8.68 -13.35
N LEU A 367 -13.78 -8.42 -12.41
CA LEU A 367 -12.35 -8.37 -12.69
C LEU A 367 -11.72 -9.75 -12.50
N TRP A 368 -12.00 -10.67 -13.42
CA TRP A 368 -11.65 -12.09 -13.29
C TRP A 368 -10.13 -12.31 -13.25
N GLY A 369 -9.70 -13.28 -12.43
CA GLY A 369 -8.29 -13.65 -12.26
C GLY A 369 -7.46 -12.68 -11.42
N HIS A 370 -8.04 -11.54 -11.02
CA HIS A 370 -7.38 -10.56 -10.17
C HIS A 370 -7.67 -10.82 -8.70
N THR A 371 -6.65 -10.65 -7.86
CA THR A 371 -6.79 -10.67 -6.41
C THR A 371 -6.04 -9.51 -5.78
N TRP A 372 -6.68 -8.82 -4.86
CA TRP A 372 -6.12 -7.68 -4.15
C TRP A 372 -6.82 -7.51 -2.80
N ASP A 373 -6.24 -6.68 -1.96
CA ASP A 373 -6.84 -6.27 -0.69
C ASP A 373 -7.96 -5.24 -0.97
N GLN A 374 -9.20 -5.74 -1.03
CA GLN A 374 -10.39 -4.92 -1.28
C GLN A 374 -10.72 -4.02 -0.09
N ASP A 375 -10.46 -4.48 1.13
CA ASP A 375 -10.70 -3.70 2.35
C ASP A 375 -9.79 -2.47 2.38
N TRP A 376 -8.53 -2.63 2.00
CA TRP A 376 -7.64 -1.50 1.78
C TRP A 376 -8.16 -0.51 0.76
N VAL A 377 -8.61 -1.00 -0.41
CA VAL A 377 -9.15 -0.11 -1.45
C VAL A 377 -10.36 0.67 -0.93
N ALA A 378 -11.24 0.02 -0.16
CA ALA A 378 -12.37 0.69 0.49
C ALA A 378 -11.91 1.75 1.50
N ARG A 379 -10.89 1.46 2.33
CA ARG A 379 -10.31 2.43 3.26
C ARG A 379 -9.62 3.60 2.56
N LEU A 380 -8.87 3.34 1.49
CA LEU A 380 -8.18 4.35 0.70
C LEU A 380 -9.17 5.34 0.07
N THR A 381 -10.32 4.85 -0.39
CA THR A 381 -11.31 5.64 -1.12
C THR A 381 -12.35 6.33 -0.24
N SER A 382 -12.55 5.89 1.00
CA SER A 382 -13.58 6.45 1.90
C SER A 382 -13.39 7.94 2.26
N GLY A 383 -12.15 8.43 2.16
CA GLY A 383 -11.79 9.83 2.44
C GLY A 383 -11.47 10.68 1.20
N LEU A 384 -11.51 10.11 -0.02
CA LEU A 384 -11.24 10.86 -1.23
C LEU A 384 -12.44 11.72 -1.62
N LYS A 385 -12.20 13.02 -1.84
CA LYS A 385 -13.21 13.93 -2.39
C LYS A 385 -13.28 13.67 -3.91
N VAL A 386 -14.43 13.20 -4.37
CA VAL A 386 -14.69 12.81 -5.78
C VAL A 386 -15.69 13.73 -6.44
#